data_AF-A0A133V962-F1
#
_entry.id   AF-A0A133V962-F1
#
_cell.length_a   1.000
_cell.length_b   1.000
_cell.length_c   1.000
_cell.angle_alpha   90.00
_cell.angle_beta   90.00
_cell.angle_gamma   90.00
#
_symmetry.space_group_name_H-M   'P 1'
#
loop_
_entity.id
_entity.type
_entity.pdbx_description
1 polymer ?
#
loop_
_entity_poly.entity_id
_entity_poly.type
_entity_poly.pdbx_seq_one_letter_code
_entity_poly.pdbx_strand_id
1 'polypeptide(L)'
;YGVLRLTHDVDFLVQKGLSESRINKLLNLLRRPGRFDREISIGIPSRDEREEILQIHTRGMPLAGDVDLSELADTTHGYVGADLAALAREAAMNSLRKILPEINLEDKVIPQEVLENLEVSRENFDAAVRQIGPSAMREVLVQVPDTHWEDIGGLEDVKQQLREAVEWPLTNPESFERLGIEAPRGIMLYGPPGTGKTMLARAVATESESNFVSIKGPELLSKWVGESEKAVRETFRKARAAAPTVVFFDEIDAMVPRRGARIGDSGVGERVISQLLTELDGLEKLKNVVVVGATNRPELIDPALLRPGRFDRVIMTPAPDEEARLEIFKIHTERIPLAEDVNLEELAKKTEGYTGADIEAVCKESAMLALRENLEAGKVKKEHLEEALKNVKPTVNNEIMESYKEFGEKYGKQIGERITEEAKGYY
;
A
#
# COMPACT_ATOMS: atom_id res chain seq x y z
N TYR A 1 16.92 13.52 36.29
CA TYR A 1 16.81 12.64 35.12
C TYR A 1 15.35 12.24 34.96
N GLY A 2 14.55 13.07 34.29
CA GLY A 2 13.15 12.74 34.00
C GLY A 2 13.06 11.81 32.78
N VAL A 3 12.04 10.96 32.73
CA VAL A 3 11.67 10.16 31.55
C VAL A 3 10.42 10.78 30.94
N LEU A 4 10.48 11.14 29.65
CA LEU A 4 9.34 11.70 28.92
C LEU A 4 8.64 10.55 28.17
N ARG A 5 7.37 10.27 28.48
CA ARG A 5 6.55 9.22 27.84
C ARG A 5 5.62 9.88 26.83
N LEU A 6 5.93 9.76 25.53
CA LEU A 6 5.37 10.66 24.50
C LEU A 6 4.12 10.17 23.76
N THR A 7 3.57 9.00 24.09
CA THR A 7 2.67 8.32 23.15
C THR A 7 1.19 8.63 23.29
N HIS A 8 0.77 9.43 24.29
CA HIS A 8 -0.66 9.75 24.50
C HIS A 8 -0.96 11.22 24.88
N ASP A 9 0.04 12.00 25.30
CA ASP A 9 -0.20 13.37 25.78
C ASP A 9 -0.29 14.42 24.66
N VAL A 10 0.29 14.16 23.48
CA VAL A 10 0.27 15.13 22.37
C VAL A 10 -1.15 15.27 21.80
N ASP A 11 -1.84 14.15 21.60
CA ASP A 11 -3.21 14.11 21.08
C ASP A 11 -4.22 14.76 22.04
N PHE A 12 -4.05 14.53 23.36
CA PHE A 12 -4.85 15.20 24.39
C PHE A 12 -4.65 16.72 24.37
N LEU A 13 -3.42 17.19 24.16
CA LEU A 13 -3.10 18.62 24.12
C LEU A 13 -3.60 19.28 22.82
N VAL A 14 -3.55 18.59 21.68
CA VAL A 14 -4.14 19.04 20.42
C VAL A 14 -5.66 19.13 20.52
N GLN A 15 -6.33 18.12 21.11
CA GLN A 15 -7.77 18.15 21.40
C GLN A 15 -8.16 19.28 22.36
N LYS A 16 -7.25 19.69 23.27
CA LYS A 16 -7.43 20.84 24.17
C LYS A 16 -7.12 22.19 23.52
N GLY A 17 -6.88 22.24 22.19
CA GLY A 17 -6.75 23.47 21.42
C GLY A 17 -5.33 24.06 21.37
N LEU A 18 -4.30 23.30 21.77
CA LEU A 18 -2.91 23.71 21.56
C LEU A 18 -2.48 23.35 20.14
N SER A 19 -1.92 24.33 19.40
CA SER A 19 -1.32 24.04 18.10
C SER A 19 -0.08 23.16 18.28
N GLU A 20 0.10 22.17 17.40
CA GLU A 20 1.27 21.27 17.42
C GLU A 20 2.60 22.04 17.45
N SER A 21 2.67 23.18 16.78
CA SER A 21 3.83 24.08 16.81
C SER A 21 4.19 24.53 18.23
N ARG A 22 3.19 24.81 19.08
CA ARG A 22 3.37 25.22 20.48
C ARG A 22 3.82 24.04 21.34
N ILE A 23 3.25 22.86 21.11
CA ILE A 23 3.61 21.62 21.80
C ILE A 23 5.06 21.23 21.48
N ASN A 24 5.45 21.29 20.22
CA ASN A 24 6.83 21.00 19.79
C ASN A 24 7.85 22.00 20.34
N LYS A 25 7.47 23.27 20.49
CA LYS A 25 8.31 24.29 21.14
C LYS A 25 8.56 23.96 22.62
N LEU A 26 7.52 23.49 23.32
CA LEU A 26 7.60 23.01 24.70
C LEU A 26 8.47 21.74 24.80
N LEU A 27 8.27 20.76 23.91
CA LEU A 27 9.05 19.52 23.88
C LEU A 27 10.54 19.78 23.64
N ASN A 28 10.90 20.69 22.73
CA ASN A 28 12.30 21.06 22.48
C ASN A 28 12.95 21.78 23.67
N LEU A 29 12.17 22.48 24.51
CA LEU A 29 12.66 23.06 25.76
C LEU A 29 12.86 21.99 26.85
N LEU A 30 12.07 20.92 26.83
CA LEU A 30 12.17 19.79 27.76
C LEU A 30 13.28 18.80 27.39
N ARG A 31 13.63 18.71 26.09
CA ARG A 31 14.73 17.91 25.52
C ARG A 31 16.14 18.48 25.75
N ARG A 32 16.27 19.62 26.43
CA ARG A 32 17.59 20.20 26.74
C ARG A 32 18.32 19.33 27.78
N PRO A 33 19.64 19.13 27.64
CA PRO A 33 20.43 18.36 28.59
C PRO A 33 20.23 18.85 30.05
N GLY A 34 20.03 17.91 30.98
CA GLY A 34 19.75 18.17 32.40
C GLY A 34 18.26 18.18 32.77
N ARG A 35 17.36 17.80 31.85
CA ARG A 35 15.91 17.77 32.07
C ARG A 35 15.33 16.38 31.79
N PHE A 36 15.00 16.11 30.53
CA PHE A 36 14.55 14.81 30.05
C PHE A 36 15.60 14.26 29.08
N ASP A 37 16.57 13.57 29.66
CA ASP A 37 17.78 13.13 28.96
C ASP A 37 17.60 11.74 28.31
N ARG A 38 16.45 11.11 28.53
CA ARG A 38 16.07 9.80 27.98
C ARG A 38 14.68 9.88 27.37
N GLU A 39 14.56 9.44 26.12
CA GLU A 39 13.31 9.30 25.39
C GLU A 39 12.95 7.81 25.35
N ILE A 40 11.72 7.48 25.72
CA ILE A 40 11.17 6.13 25.57
C ILE A 40 9.97 6.25 24.64
N SER A 41 10.14 5.78 23.40
CA SER A 41 9.05 5.64 22.44
C SER A 41 8.40 4.28 22.61
N ILE A 42 7.08 4.26 22.82
CA ILE A 42 6.30 3.02 22.79
C ILE A 42 5.73 2.90 21.38
N GLY A 43 6.11 1.83 20.66
CA GLY A 43 5.67 1.58 19.30
C GLY A 43 4.25 1.02 19.22
N ILE A 44 3.84 0.66 18.01
CA ILE A 44 2.66 -0.18 17.77
C ILE A 44 3.02 -1.59 18.27
N PRO A 45 2.13 -2.25 19.03
CA PRO A 45 2.40 -3.58 19.55
C PRO A 45 2.58 -4.62 18.42
N SER A 46 3.58 -5.48 18.58
CA SER A 46 3.81 -6.68 17.75
C SER A 46 2.65 -7.67 17.88
N ARG A 47 2.59 -8.69 17.01
CA ARG A 47 1.56 -9.76 17.08
C ARG A 47 1.46 -10.35 18.49
N ASP A 48 2.58 -10.76 19.06
CA ASP A 48 2.62 -11.39 20.38
C ASP A 48 2.22 -10.40 21.48
N GLU A 49 2.66 -9.14 21.38
CA GLU A 49 2.24 -8.08 22.31
C GLU A 49 0.74 -7.77 22.21
N ARG A 50 0.14 -7.85 21.01
CA ARG A 50 -1.31 -7.70 20.82
C ARG A 50 -2.06 -8.86 21.47
N GLU A 51 -1.57 -10.09 21.34
CA GLU A 51 -2.14 -11.25 22.01
C GLU A 51 -2.09 -11.07 23.54
N GLU A 52 -0.96 -10.64 24.11
CA GLU A 52 -0.84 -10.34 25.54
C GLU A 52 -1.82 -9.25 25.99
N ILE A 53 -1.96 -8.17 25.21
CA ILE A 53 -2.89 -7.09 25.50
C ILE A 53 -4.34 -7.60 25.47
N LEU A 54 -4.69 -8.43 24.48
CA LEU A 54 -6.00 -9.07 24.39
C LEU A 54 -6.24 -9.96 25.60
N GLN A 55 -5.29 -10.83 25.97
CA GLN A 55 -5.37 -11.68 27.16
C GLN A 55 -5.60 -10.87 28.45
N ILE A 56 -4.96 -9.70 28.58
CA ILE A 56 -5.16 -8.81 29.74
C ILE A 56 -6.59 -8.25 29.75
N HIS A 57 -7.09 -7.75 28.61
CA HIS A 57 -8.41 -7.14 28.52
C HIS A 57 -9.56 -8.16 28.53
N THR A 58 -9.32 -9.41 28.15
CA THR A 58 -10.32 -10.49 28.16
C THR A 58 -10.25 -11.40 29.39
N ARG A 59 -9.28 -11.23 30.29
CA ARG A 59 -9.10 -12.08 31.50
C ARG A 59 -10.36 -12.23 32.36
N GLY A 60 -11.20 -11.19 32.42
CA GLY A 60 -12.45 -11.19 33.19
C GLY A 60 -13.71 -11.40 32.35
N MET A 61 -13.56 -11.69 31.06
CA MET A 61 -14.68 -11.88 30.14
C MET A 61 -15.02 -13.37 30.04
N PRO A 62 -16.30 -13.74 30.09
CA PRO A 62 -16.74 -15.10 29.80
C PRO A 62 -16.64 -15.34 28.28
N LEU A 63 -15.50 -15.85 27.82
CA LEU A 63 -15.28 -16.14 26.41
C LEU A 63 -15.88 -17.51 26.06
N ALA A 64 -16.56 -17.59 24.91
CA ALA A 64 -16.97 -18.88 24.38
C ALA A 64 -15.76 -19.66 23.82
N GLY A 65 -15.89 -20.98 23.70
CA GLY A 65 -14.79 -21.86 23.26
C GLY A 65 -14.34 -21.68 21.81
N ASP A 66 -15.06 -20.88 21.03
CA ASP A 66 -14.74 -20.54 19.63
C ASP A 66 -13.83 -19.29 19.50
N VAL A 67 -13.50 -18.63 20.62
CA VAL A 67 -12.65 -17.44 20.63
C VAL A 67 -11.17 -17.82 20.77
N ASP A 68 -10.43 -17.66 19.68
CA ASP A 68 -8.97 -17.76 19.67
C ASP A 68 -8.33 -16.35 19.69
N LEU A 69 -7.64 -16.02 20.79
CA LEU A 69 -6.98 -14.71 20.95
C LEU A 69 -5.76 -14.56 20.05
N SER A 70 -5.09 -15.65 19.67
CA SER A 70 -3.95 -15.60 18.76
C SER A 70 -4.42 -15.24 17.35
N GLU A 71 -5.53 -15.82 16.91
CA GLU A 71 -6.14 -15.50 15.62
C GLU A 71 -6.72 -14.08 15.57
N LEU A 72 -7.24 -13.58 16.70
CA LEU A 72 -7.62 -12.17 16.85
C LEU A 72 -6.41 -11.24 16.80
N ALA A 73 -5.25 -11.64 17.33
CA ALA A 73 -4.01 -10.87 17.23
C ALA A 73 -3.48 -10.79 15.78
N ASP A 74 -3.72 -11.83 14.98
CA ASP A 74 -3.41 -11.86 13.54
C ASP A 74 -4.25 -10.87 12.74
N THR A 75 -5.55 -10.79 13.04
CA THR A 75 -6.51 -9.95 12.32
C THR A 75 -6.56 -8.50 12.78
N THR A 76 -5.97 -8.16 13.93
CA THR A 76 -5.95 -6.80 14.52
C THR A 76 -4.65 -6.05 14.25
N HIS A 77 -4.09 -6.22 13.04
CA HIS A 77 -2.86 -5.55 12.68
C HIS A 77 -2.97 -4.03 12.75
N GLY A 78 -1.95 -3.37 13.30
CA GLY A 78 -1.92 -1.91 13.48
C GLY A 78 -2.79 -1.34 14.60
N TYR A 79 -3.50 -2.17 15.36
CA TYR A 79 -4.22 -1.74 16.54
C TYR A 79 -3.22 -1.33 17.64
N VAL A 80 -3.49 -0.22 18.31
CA VAL A 80 -2.77 0.12 19.55
C VAL A 80 -3.46 -0.49 20.76
N GLY A 81 -2.80 -0.50 21.93
CA GLY A 81 -3.40 -1.05 23.14
C GLY A 81 -4.76 -0.45 23.50
N ALA A 82 -4.98 0.84 23.21
CA ALA A 82 -6.28 1.49 23.37
C ALA A 82 -7.36 0.94 22.42
N ASP A 83 -6.99 0.60 21.18
CA ASP A 83 -7.90 0.02 20.19
C ASP A 83 -8.26 -1.42 20.58
N LEU A 84 -7.30 -2.23 21.04
CA LEU A 84 -7.56 -3.58 21.54
C LEU A 84 -8.43 -3.58 22.80
N ALA A 85 -8.21 -2.61 23.71
CA ALA A 85 -9.07 -2.41 24.86
C ALA A 85 -10.50 -2.00 24.46
N ALA A 86 -10.64 -1.16 23.43
CA ALA A 86 -11.94 -0.79 22.88
C ALA A 86 -12.60 -2.00 22.19
N LEU A 87 -11.84 -2.81 21.45
CA LEU A 87 -12.30 -4.01 20.76
C LEU A 87 -12.92 -5.00 21.74
N ALA A 88 -12.19 -5.34 22.82
CA ALA A 88 -12.70 -6.22 23.87
C ALA A 88 -13.99 -5.66 24.51
N ARG A 89 -14.04 -4.34 24.74
CA ARG A 89 -15.22 -3.69 25.31
C ARG A 89 -16.43 -3.73 24.37
N GLU A 90 -16.25 -3.48 23.07
CA GLU A 90 -17.34 -3.53 22.11
C GLU A 90 -17.81 -4.96 21.85
N ALA A 91 -16.90 -5.94 21.84
CA ALA A 91 -17.27 -7.36 21.78
C ALA A 91 -18.16 -7.77 22.98
N ALA A 92 -17.78 -7.33 24.19
CA ALA A 92 -18.62 -7.53 25.37
C ALA A 92 -19.98 -6.81 25.25
N MET A 93 -19.99 -5.58 24.73
CA MET A 93 -21.22 -4.81 24.53
C MET A 93 -22.15 -5.44 23.49
N ASN A 94 -21.60 -6.03 22.43
CA ASN A 94 -22.36 -6.75 21.41
C ASN A 94 -23.05 -8.00 21.97
N SER A 95 -22.35 -8.76 22.82
CA SER A 95 -22.97 -9.86 23.57
C SER A 95 -24.07 -9.34 24.51
N LEU A 96 -23.79 -8.27 25.26
CA LEU A 96 -24.77 -7.68 26.18
C LEU A 96 -26.02 -7.15 25.46
N ARG A 97 -25.88 -6.52 24.29
CA ARG A 97 -27.01 -6.00 23.48
C ARG A 97 -27.98 -7.11 23.06
N LYS A 98 -27.51 -8.34 22.85
CA LYS A 98 -28.36 -9.49 22.52
C LYS A 98 -29.27 -9.88 23.69
N ILE A 99 -28.77 -9.73 24.92
CA ILE A 99 -29.44 -10.18 26.15
C ILE A 99 -30.20 -9.03 26.84
N LEU A 100 -29.86 -7.77 26.53
CA LEU A 100 -30.50 -6.57 27.08
C LEU A 100 -32.04 -6.56 26.99
N PRO A 101 -32.69 -7.09 25.92
CA PRO A 101 -34.16 -7.18 25.85
C PRO A 101 -34.78 -8.13 26.88
N GLU A 102 -34.02 -9.09 27.39
CA GLU A 102 -34.46 -10.08 28.38
C GLU A 102 -34.21 -9.62 29.82
N ILE A 103 -33.46 -8.52 30.00
CA ILE A 103 -33.14 -7.94 31.31
C ILE A 103 -34.15 -6.83 31.62
N ASN A 104 -34.86 -6.97 32.73
CA ASN A 104 -35.64 -5.87 33.29
C ASN A 104 -34.71 -4.89 34.02
N LEU A 105 -34.49 -3.71 33.43
CA LEU A 105 -33.61 -2.67 33.96
C LEU A 105 -34.13 -2.03 35.26
N GLU A 106 -35.39 -2.27 35.64
CA GLU A 106 -35.97 -1.79 36.91
C GLU A 106 -35.54 -2.67 38.11
N ASP A 107 -35.12 -3.90 37.85
CA ASP A 107 -34.67 -4.83 38.89
C ASP A 107 -33.23 -4.54 39.31
N LYS A 108 -32.98 -4.54 40.63
CA LYS A 108 -31.64 -4.26 41.20
C LYS A 108 -30.65 -5.40 41.03
N VAL A 109 -31.09 -6.56 40.57
CA VAL A 109 -30.30 -7.80 40.51
C VAL A 109 -30.61 -8.50 39.20
N ILE A 110 -29.57 -8.84 38.43
CA ILE A 110 -29.69 -9.60 37.19
C ILE A 110 -29.95 -11.08 37.56
N PRO A 111 -30.94 -11.76 36.95
CA PRO A 111 -31.19 -13.18 37.20
C PRO A 111 -29.95 -14.04 36.94
N GLN A 112 -29.70 -15.03 37.80
CA GLN A 112 -28.51 -15.88 37.72
C GLN A 112 -28.46 -16.68 36.40
N GLU A 113 -29.60 -17.11 35.87
CA GLU A 113 -29.72 -17.80 34.58
C GLU A 113 -29.21 -16.94 33.41
N VAL A 114 -29.37 -15.61 33.49
CA VAL A 114 -28.88 -14.67 32.47
C VAL A 114 -27.36 -14.49 32.58
N LEU A 115 -26.82 -14.49 33.80
CA LEU A 115 -25.38 -14.41 34.04
C LEU A 115 -24.65 -15.69 33.61
N GLU A 116 -25.28 -16.84 33.75
CA GLU A 116 -24.71 -18.14 33.35
C GLU A 116 -24.70 -18.35 31.83
N ASN A 117 -25.61 -17.70 31.10
CA ASN A 117 -25.68 -17.74 29.63
C ASN A 117 -24.91 -16.60 28.94
N LEU A 118 -24.35 -15.65 29.70
CA LEU A 118 -23.61 -14.52 29.15
C LEU A 118 -22.23 -14.98 28.69
N GLU A 119 -22.08 -15.22 27.39
CA GLU A 119 -20.79 -15.52 26.76
C GLU A 119 -20.48 -14.56 25.60
N VAL A 120 -19.21 -14.25 25.43
CA VAL A 120 -18.68 -13.47 24.32
C VAL A 120 -18.10 -14.44 23.31
N SER A 121 -18.87 -14.73 22.27
CA SER A 121 -18.45 -15.55 21.12
C SER A 121 -17.62 -14.78 20.09
N ARG A 122 -17.02 -15.54 19.17
CA ARG A 122 -16.22 -15.01 18.07
C ARG A 122 -16.98 -14.02 17.17
N GLU A 123 -18.25 -14.30 16.89
CA GLU A 123 -19.12 -13.41 16.10
C GLU A 123 -19.16 -11.98 16.68
N ASN A 124 -19.12 -11.84 18.02
CA ASN A 124 -19.14 -10.53 18.67
C ASN A 124 -17.83 -9.77 18.46
N PHE A 125 -16.69 -10.47 18.42
CA PHE A 125 -15.39 -9.89 18.07
C PHE A 125 -15.34 -9.50 16.60
N ASP A 126 -15.82 -10.35 15.69
CA ASP A 126 -15.86 -10.03 14.25
C ASP A 126 -16.72 -8.78 13.98
N ALA A 127 -17.86 -8.65 14.68
CA ALA A 127 -18.69 -7.46 14.63
C ALA A 127 -17.99 -6.22 15.21
N ALA A 128 -17.21 -6.38 16.28
CA ALA A 128 -16.46 -5.30 16.92
C ALA A 128 -15.29 -4.80 16.04
N VAL A 129 -14.55 -5.71 15.38
CA VAL A 129 -13.47 -5.37 14.43
C VAL A 129 -13.98 -4.49 13.30
N ARG A 130 -15.21 -4.73 12.83
CA ARG A 130 -15.84 -3.90 11.77
C ARG A 130 -16.16 -2.48 12.22
N GLN A 131 -16.34 -2.24 13.51
CA GLN A 131 -16.64 -0.90 14.05
C GLN A 131 -15.40 -0.16 14.53
N ILE A 132 -14.44 -0.88 15.11
CA ILE A 132 -13.25 -0.30 15.72
C ILE A 132 -12.10 -0.42 14.74
N GLY A 133 -11.88 0.61 13.91
CA GLY A 133 -10.71 0.65 13.02
C GLY A 133 -9.43 1.11 13.74
N PRO A 134 -8.23 0.63 13.32
CA PRO A 134 -6.95 0.94 13.95
C PRO A 134 -6.68 2.44 13.98
N SER A 135 -6.42 2.99 15.17
CA SER A 135 -6.20 4.43 15.36
C SER A 135 -4.83 4.86 14.86
N ALA A 136 -3.79 4.01 14.97
CA ALA A 136 -2.45 4.33 14.50
C ALA A 136 -2.35 4.46 12.96
N MET A 137 -3.29 3.86 12.23
CA MET A 137 -3.33 3.89 10.77
C MET A 137 -4.16 5.07 10.19
N ARG A 138 -4.80 5.91 11.03
CA ARG A 138 -5.72 6.96 10.56
C ARG A 138 -5.07 8.12 9.80
N GLU A 139 -3.75 8.26 9.84
CA GLU A 139 -3.04 9.37 9.18
C GLU A 139 -2.17 8.95 7.99
N VAL A 140 -1.83 7.66 7.85
CA VAL A 140 -1.17 7.10 6.67
C VAL A 140 -1.83 5.75 6.43
N LEU A 141 -2.59 5.65 5.34
CA LEU A 141 -3.40 4.48 4.97
C LEU A 141 -2.49 3.27 4.72
N VAL A 142 -2.16 2.53 5.78
CA VAL A 142 -1.63 1.18 5.66
C VAL A 142 -2.80 0.31 5.21
N GLN A 143 -2.77 -0.09 3.94
CA GLN A 143 -3.76 -0.98 3.34
C GLN A 143 -3.20 -2.39 3.36
N VAL A 144 -4.08 -3.38 3.56
CA VAL A 144 -3.81 -4.74 3.14
C VAL A 144 -4.33 -4.84 1.70
N PRO A 145 -3.46 -4.98 0.69
CA PRO A 145 -3.91 -5.11 -0.68
C PRO A 145 -4.57 -6.47 -0.91
N ASP A 146 -5.57 -6.50 -1.77
CA ASP A 146 -6.40 -7.67 -2.13
C ASP A 146 -6.14 -8.13 -3.58
N THR A 147 -5.10 -7.62 -4.23
CA THR A 147 -4.74 -7.93 -5.61
C THR A 147 -3.72 -9.06 -5.61
N HIS A 148 -3.94 -10.11 -6.40
CA HIS A 148 -3.02 -11.25 -6.53
C HIS A 148 -2.29 -11.24 -7.87
N TRP A 149 -1.28 -12.11 -8.05
CA TRP A 149 -0.60 -12.27 -9.34
C TRP A 149 -1.53 -12.74 -10.47
N GLU A 150 -2.61 -13.44 -10.12
CA GLU A 150 -3.62 -13.96 -11.04
C GLU A 150 -4.51 -12.87 -11.62
N ASP A 151 -4.68 -11.74 -10.91
CA ASP A 151 -5.46 -10.58 -11.37
C ASP A 151 -4.74 -9.75 -12.44
N ILE A 152 -3.49 -10.10 -12.78
CA ILE A 152 -2.63 -9.38 -13.72
C ILE A 152 -2.30 -10.29 -14.90
N GLY A 153 -2.83 -9.97 -16.08
CA GLY A 153 -2.51 -10.72 -17.31
C GLY A 153 -1.09 -10.42 -17.82
N GLY A 154 -0.34 -11.47 -18.18
CA GLY A 154 1.00 -11.40 -18.75
C GLY A 154 2.10 -10.86 -17.80
N LEU A 155 3.09 -10.19 -18.39
CA LEU A 155 4.21 -9.54 -17.68
C LEU A 155 5.08 -10.48 -16.82
N GLU A 156 5.25 -11.75 -17.22
CA GLU A 156 5.94 -12.74 -16.39
C GLU A 156 7.38 -12.35 -16.03
N ASP A 157 8.13 -11.74 -16.95
CA ASP A 157 9.47 -11.23 -16.67
C ASP A 157 9.49 -10.11 -15.60
N VAL A 158 8.45 -9.27 -15.57
CA VAL A 158 8.31 -8.18 -14.58
C VAL A 158 7.87 -8.74 -13.25
N LYS A 159 6.90 -9.67 -13.25
CA LYS A 159 6.46 -10.39 -12.05
C LYS A 159 7.65 -11.10 -11.40
N GLN A 160 8.44 -11.84 -12.18
CA GLN A 160 9.62 -12.53 -11.72
C GLN A 160 10.64 -11.58 -11.07
N GLN A 161 10.95 -10.45 -11.70
CA GLN A 161 11.85 -9.45 -11.11
C GLN A 161 11.30 -8.85 -9.80
N LEU A 162 9.99 -8.66 -9.67
CA LEU A 162 9.36 -8.20 -8.44
C LEU A 162 9.39 -9.26 -7.34
N ARG A 163 9.16 -10.54 -7.67
CA ARG A 163 9.33 -11.66 -6.74
C ARG A 163 10.76 -11.70 -6.19
N GLU A 164 11.75 -11.61 -7.08
CA GLU A 164 13.17 -11.59 -6.72
C GLU A 164 13.56 -10.40 -5.83
N ALA A 165 12.97 -9.23 -6.09
CA ALA A 165 13.35 -8.00 -5.43
C ALA A 165 12.64 -7.76 -4.10
N VAL A 166 11.43 -8.30 -3.91
CA VAL A 166 10.58 -8.04 -2.73
C VAL A 166 10.25 -9.32 -1.98
N GLU A 167 9.70 -10.32 -2.67
CA GLU A 167 9.16 -11.54 -2.06
C GLU A 167 10.29 -12.45 -1.52
N TRP A 168 11.32 -12.71 -2.32
CA TRP A 168 12.42 -13.60 -1.94
C TRP A 168 13.23 -13.10 -0.74
N PRO A 169 13.58 -11.81 -0.63
CA PRO A 169 14.23 -11.29 0.57
C PRO A 169 13.45 -11.52 1.86
N LEU A 170 12.12 -11.46 1.79
CA LEU A 170 11.23 -11.59 2.95
C LEU A 170 10.98 -13.06 3.30
N THR A 171 10.77 -13.90 2.30
CA THR A 171 10.46 -15.33 2.47
C THR A 171 11.69 -16.21 2.66
N ASN A 172 12.86 -15.81 2.11
CA ASN A 172 14.09 -16.60 2.07
C ASN A 172 15.33 -15.83 2.60
N PRO A 173 15.28 -15.19 3.78
CA PRO A 173 16.39 -14.35 4.28
C PRO A 173 17.70 -15.12 4.45
N GLU A 174 17.66 -16.39 4.89
CA GLU A 174 18.85 -17.24 5.08
C GLU A 174 19.63 -17.46 3.77
N SER A 175 18.94 -17.55 2.65
CA SER A 175 19.58 -17.72 1.33
C SER A 175 20.36 -16.48 0.92
N PHE A 176 19.83 -15.29 1.21
CA PHE A 176 20.51 -14.02 0.97
C PHE A 176 21.74 -13.87 1.86
N GLU A 177 21.62 -14.19 3.15
CA GLU A 177 22.75 -14.15 4.09
C GLU A 177 23.85 -15.14 3.72
N ARG A 178 23.50 -16.37 3.32
CA ARG A 178 24.46 -17.39 2.87
C ARG A 178 25.24 -16.97 1.63
N LEU A 179 24.59 -16.27 0.71
CA LEU A 179 25.23 -15.77 -0.52
C LEU A 179 25.90 -14.41 -0.34
N GLY A 180 25.73 -13.76 0.81
CA GLY A 180 26.29 -12.43 1.08
C GLY A 180 25.71 -11.34 0.19
N ILE A 181 24.47 -11.51 -0.28
CA ILE A 181 23.79 -10.55 -1.16
C ILE A 181 22.79 -9.71 -0.37
N GLU A 182 22.70 -8.43 -0.70
CA GLU A 182 21.73 -7.53 -0.09
C GLU A 182 20.46 -7.41 -0.96
N ALA A 183 19.32 -7.32 -0.30
CA ALA A 183 18.05 -7.08 -0.97
C ALA A 183 17.98 -5.65 -1.52
N PRO A 184 17.42 -5.45 -2.72
CA PRO A 184 17.24 -4.11 -3.26
C PRO A 184 16.27 -3.32 -2.39
N ARG A 185 16.60 -2.05 -2.12
CA ARG A 185 15.77 -1.19 -1.24
C ARG A 185 14.74 -0.37 -2.01
N GLY A 186 15.04 -0.03 -3.24
CA GLY A 186 14.15 0.71 -4.13
C GLY A 186 14.01 0.07 -5.50
N ILE A 187 12.76 -0.01 -5.95
CA ILE A 187 12.37 -0.48 -7.29
C ILE A 187 11.63 0.66 -7.99
N MET A 188 12.06 1.04 -9.18
CA MET A 188 11.39 2.02 -10.03
C MET A 188 10.70 1.30 -11.18
N LEU A 189 9.37 1.29 -11.17
CA LEU A 189 8.52 0.86 -12.28
C LEU A 189 8.29 2.02 -13.23
N TYR A 190 8.57 1.82 -14.51
CA TYR A 190 8.30 2.83 -15.53
C TYR A 190 7.73 2.21 -16.80
N GLY A 191 6.93 2.98 -17.54
CA GLY A 191 6.37 2.55 -18.81
C GLY A 191 5.08 3.27 -19.13
N PRO A 192 4.40 2.91 -20.23
CA PRO A 192 3.19 3.59 -20.66
C PRO A 192 2.11 3.65 -19.56
N PRO A 193 1.26 4.68 -19.52
CA PRO A 193 0.11 4.70 -18.62
C PRO A 193 -0.82 3.52 -18.93
N GLY A 194 -1.48 2.98 -17.90
CA GLY A 194 -2.45 1.88 -18.09
C GLY A 194 -1.85 0.48 -18.21
N THR A 195 -0.55 0.28 -17.97
CA THR A 195 0.12 -1.04 -17.97
C THR A 195 0.07 -1.77 -16.63
N GLY A 196 -0.70 -1.30 -15.66
CA GLY A 196 -0.88 -2.00 -14.39
C GLY A 196 0.23 -1.83 -13.35
N LYS A 197 1.09 -0.81 -13.45
CA LYS A 197 2.15 -0.51 -12.44
C LYS A 197 1.63 -0.50 -11.00
N THR A 198 0.51 0.17 -10.75
CA THR A 198 -0.13 0.21 -9.42
C THR A 198 -0.66 -1.15 -8.98
N MET A 199 -1.16 -1.98 -9.92
CA MET A 199 -1.61 -3.34 -9.61
C MET A 199 -0.43 -4.26 -9.31
N LEU A 200 0.67 -4.18 -10.07
CA LEU A 200 1.90 -4.94 -9.81
C LEU A 200 2.45 -4.66 -8.41
N ALA A 201 2.46 -3.39 -7.99
CA ALA A 201 2.90 -3.02 -6.66
C ALA A 201 1.97 -3.50 -5.53
N ARG A 202 0.66 -3.58 -5.79
CA ARG A 202 -0.30 -4.17 -4.86
C ARG A 202 -0.12 -5.69 -4.77
N ALA A 203 -0.02 -6.37 -5.92
CA ALA A 203 0.19 -7.81 -6.00
C ALA A 203 1.44 -8.26 -5.27
N VAL A 204 2.58 -7.60 -5.50
CA VAL A 204 3.81 -7.97 -4.80
C VAL A 204 3.70 -7.78 -3.27
N ALA A 205 2.92 -6.80 -2.81
CA ALA A 205 2.71 -6.58 -1.38
C ALA A 205 1.75 -7.62 -0.77
N THR A 206 0.71 -8.02 -1.49
CA THR A 206 -0.22 -9.10 -1.06
C THR A 206 0.52 -10.43 -0.94
N GLU A 207 1.30 -10.79 -1.95
CA GLU A 207 1.99 -12.09 -2.06
C GLU A 207 3.18 -12.21 -1.10
N SER A 208 3.74 -11.06 -0.68
CA SER A 208 4.76 -11.00 0.37
C SER A 208 4.20 -10.78 1.77
N GLU A 209 2.88 -10.88 1.95
CA GLU A 209 2.16 -10.64 3.21
C GLU A 209 2.61 -9.33 3.92
N SER A 210 2.91 -8.32 3.12
CA SER A 210 3.52 -7.08 3.57
C SER A 210 2.49 -5.95 3.62
N ASN A 211 2.67 -5.06 4.59
CA ASN A 211 1.85 -3.86 4.68
C ASN A 211 2.05 -3.00 3.42
N PHE A 212 0.98 -2.40 2.89
CA PHE A 212 1.07 -1.55 1.70
C PHE A 212 0.74 -0.11 2.04
N VAL A 213 1.70 0.78 1.82
CA VAL A 213 1.53 2.22 2.01
C VAL A 213 1.58 2.89 0.65
N SER A 214 0.43 3.34 0.14
CA SER A 214 0.34 4.03 -1.14
C SER A 214 0.35 5.54 -0.97
N ILE A 215 1.20 6.22 -1.72
CA ILE A 215 1.33 7.67 -1.74
C ILE A 215 1.28 8.12 -3.20
N LYS A 216 0.34 8.99 -3.54
CA LYS A 216 0.28 9.61 -4.86
C LYS A 216 1.08 10.90 -4.87
N GLY A 217 1.91 11.13 -5.88
CA GLY A 217 2.75 12.33 -6.00
C GLY A 217 2.00 13.65 -5.75
N PRO A 218 0.82 13.88 -6.37
CA PRO A 218 0.01 15.08 -6.12
C PRO A 218 -0.46 15.25 -4.67
N GLU A 219 -0.66 14.16 -3.91
CA GLU A 219 -1.11 14.24 -2.51
C GLU A 219 -0.03 14.79 -1.59
N LEU A 220 1.25 14.52 -1.89
CA LEU A 220 2.38 15.07 -1.14
C LEU A 220 2.53 16.59 -1.31
N LEU A 221 2.16 17.11 -2.49
CA LEU A 221 2.24 18.54 -2.79
C LEU A 221 1.02 19.34 -2.31
N SER A 222 -0.18 18.75 -2.38
CA SER A 222 -1.45 19.48 -2.17
C SER A 222 -1.95 19.48 -0.73
N LYS A 223 -1.77 18.38 0.03
CA LYS A 223 -2.29 18.27 1.40
C LYS A 223 -1.50 19.10 2.42
N TRP A 224 -0.28 19.54 2.10
CA TRP A 224 0.68 20.02 3.09
C TRP A 224 1.42 21.28 2.64
N VAL A 225 0.69 22.38 2.43
CA VAL A 225 1.30 23.69 2.14
C VAL A 225 2.21 24.10 3.32
N GLY A 226 3.52 23.89 3.17
CA GLY A 226 4.55 24.19 4.18
C GLY A 226 5.03 23.03 5.06
N GLU A 227 4.43 21.83 4.96
CA GLU A 227 4.79 20.64 5.77
C GLU A 227 5.07 19.36 4.96
N SER A 228 5.15 19.42 3.62
CA SER A 228 5.36 18.24 2.76
C SER A 228 6.61 17.40 3.13
N GLU A 229 7.70 18.02 3.60
CA GLU A 229 8.89 17.29 4.09
C GLU A 229 8.57 16.44 5.33
N LYS A 230 7.78 16.99 6.26
CA LYS A 230 7.36 16.30 7.49
C LYS A 230 6.49 15.10 7.15
N ALA A 231 5.59 15.24 6.17
CA ALA A 231 4.73 14.15 5.70
C ALA A 231 5.54 12.97 5.11
N VAL A 232 6.57 13.24 4.30
CA VAL A 232 7.49 12.20 3.79
C VAL A 232 8.17 11.49 4.96
N ARG A 233 8.79 12.25 5.88
CA ARG A 233 9.47 11.69 7.06
C ARG A 233 8.55 10.85 7.93
N GLU A 234 7.33 11.33 8.15
CA GLU A 234 6.34 10.63 8.95
C GLU A 234 5.86 9.34 8.26
N THR A 235 5.70 9.36 6.95
CA THR A 235 5.31 8.17 6.18
C THR A 235 6.38 7.09 6.30
N PHE A 236 7.67 7.45 6.11
CA PHE A 236 8.76 6.50 6.31
C PHE A 236 8.91 6.07 7.77
N ARG A 237 8.65 6.95 8.76
CA ARG A 237 8.61 6.56 10.17
C ARG A 237 7.55 5.50 10.44
N LYS A 238 6.35 5.68 9.88
CA LYS A 238 5.22 4.76 10.05
C LYS A 238 5.47 3.43 9.31
N ALA A 239 5.97 3.48 8.08
CA ALA A 239 6.36 2.29 7.33
C ALA A 239 7.44 1.47 8.07
N ARG A 240 8.41 2.13 8.70
CA ARG A 240 9.41 1.47 9.55
C ARG A 240 8.81 0.82 10.79
N ALA A 241 7.82 1.45 11.41
CA ALA A 241 7.12 0.91 12.57
C ALA A 241 6.18 -0.26 12.22
N ALA A 242 5.69 -0.30 10.98
CA ALA A 242 4.79 -1.33 10.47
C ALA A 242 5.51 -2.40 9.62
N ALA A 243 6.85 -2.47 9.68
CA ALA A 243 7.60 -3.43 8.88
C ALA A 243 7.18 -4.89 9.19
N PRO A 244 7.06 -5.79 8.18
CA PRO A 244 7.42 -5.60 6.78
C PRO A 244 6.43 -4.70 6.02
N THR A 245 6.94 -3.79 5.19
CA THR A 245 6.11 -2.81 4.47
C THR A 245 6.67 -2.49 3.08
N VAL A 246 5.79 -2.47 2.09
CA VAL A 246 6.01 -1.93 0.75
C VAL A 246 5.46 -0.50 0.71
N VAL A 247 6.34 0.48 0.50
CA VAL A 247 5.98 1.89 0.31
C VAL A 247 5.91 2.20 -1.18
N PHE A 248 4.69 2.39 -1.69
CA PHE A 248 4.45 2.66 -3.10
C PHE A 248 4.24 4.15 -3.38
N PHE A 249 5.13 4.74 -4.17
CA PHE A 249 5.02 6.11 -4.69
C PHE A 249 4.48 6.09 -6.11
N ASP A 250 3.20 6.40 -6.28
CA ASP A 250 2.59 6.55 -7.60
C ASP A 250 2.82 7.97 -8.15
N GLU A 251 3.00 8.09 -9.45
CA GLU A 251 3.29 9.36 -10.14
C GLU A 251 4.44 10.15 -9.49
N ILE A 252 5.57 9.47 -9.24
CA ILE A 252 6.74 10.11 -8.62
C ILE A 252 7.26 11.31 -9.43
N ASP A 253 7.03 11.32 -10.74
CA ASP A 253 7.32 12.43 -11.65
C ASP A 253 6.51 13.69 -11.35
N ALA A 254 5.32 13.57 -10.75
CA ALA A 254 4.51 14.72 -10.36
C ALA A 254 5.15 15.56 -9.26
N MET A 255 6.10 14.98 -8.50
CA MET A 255 6.87 15.70 -7.48
C MET A 255 8.04 16.51 -8.06
N VAL A 256 8.42 16.24 -9.32
CA VAL A 256 9.53 16.93 -9.97
C VAL A 256 9.07 18.30 -10.49
N PRO A 257 9.73 19.40 -10.10
CA PRO A 257 9.39 20.72 -10.62
C PRO A 257 9.56 20.75 -12.14
N ARG A 258 8.56 21.25 -12.86
CA ARG A 258 8.64 21.41 -14.32
C ARG A 258 9.79 22.36 -14.65
N ARG A 259 10.74 21.92 -15.49
CA ARG A 259 11.80 22.79 -16.03
C ARG A 259 11.16 24.04 -16.65
N GLY A 260 11.50 25.22 -16.12
CA GLY A 260 10.92 26.50 -16.55
C GLY A 260 9.84 27.09 -15.65
N ALA A 261 9.51 26.46 -14.52
CA ALA A 261 8.69 27.07 -13.48
C ALA A 261 9.37 28.35 -12.97
N ARG A 262 8.65 29.47 -13.08
CA ARG A 262 9.13 30.82 -12.83
C ARG A 262 9.75 30.97 -11.44
N ILE A 263 10.71 31.89 -11.34
CA ILE A 263 11.19 32.54 -10.11
C ILE A 263 9.95 33.00 -9.31
N GLY A 264 9.49 32.17 -8.37
CA GLY A 264 8.20 32.38 -7.70
C GLY A 264 7.52 31.08 -7.26
N ASP A 265 7.84 29.94 -7.87
CA ASP A 265 7.42 28.63 -7.33
C ASP A 265 8.37 28.23 -6.19
N SER A 266 7.82 27.86 -5.05
CA SER A 266 8.45 27.98 -3.73
C SER A 266 9.50 26.90 -3.38
N GLY A 267 10.15 26.28 -4.39
CA GLY A 267 11.16 25.23 -4.20
C GLY A 267 10.64 24.04 -3.36
N VAL A 268 9.32 23.86 -3.27
CA VAL A 268 8.70 22.83 -2.42
C VAL A 268 8.98 21.44 -3.00
N GLY A 269 8.87 21.27 -4.32
CA GLY A 269 9.20 20.01 -4.99
C GLY A 269 10.65 19.56 -4.75
N GLU A 270 11.62 20.47 -4.91
CA GLU A 270 13.04 20.18 -4.67
C GLU A 270 13.31 19.74 -3.22
N ARG A 271 12.67 20.39 -2.26
CA ARG A 271 12.78 20.05 -0.84
C ARG A 271 12.16 18.70 -0.51
N VAL A 272 11.01 18.39 -1.08
CA VAL A 272 10.35 17.07 -0.95
C VAL A 272 11.21 15.97 -1.55
N ILE A 273 11.79 16.18 -2.73
CA ILE A 273 12.73 15.22 -3.35
C ILE A 273 13.97 15.04 -2.47
N SER A 274 14.55 16.12 -1.96
CA SER A 274 15.72 16.05 -1.07
C SER A 274 15.41 15.27 0.21
N GLN A 275 14.23 15.47 0.80
CA GLN A 275 13.79 14.70 1.96
C GLN A 275 13.54 13.22 1.61
N LEU A 276 12.94 12.92 0.45
CA LEU A 276 12.74 11.55 -0.03
C LEU A 276 14.09 10.84 -0.20
N LEU A 277 15.07 11.48 -0.84
CA LEU A 277 16.43 10.95 -0.97
C LEU A 277 17.06 10.66 0.39
N THR A 278 16.88 11.57 1.36
CA THR A 278 17.39 11.39 2.73
C THR A 278 16.74 10.19 3.42
N GLU A 279 15.43 9.96 3.23
CA GLU A 279 14.77 8.77 3.79
C GLU A 279 15.21 7.48 3.09
N LEU A 280 15.41 7.50 1.77
CA LEU A 280 15.92 6.35 1.00
C LEU A 280 17.32 5.95 1.46
N ASP A 281 18.25 6.92 1.56
CA ASP A 281 19.61 6.69 2.05
C ASP A 281 19.58 6.21 3.53
N GLY A 282 18.54 6.57 4.29
CA GLY A 282 18.32 6.13 5.67
C GLY A 282 17.81 4.69 5.82
N LEU A 283 17.33 4.05 4.75
CA LEU A 283 16.83 2.68 4.77
C LEU A 283 17.94 1.62 4.80
N GLU A 284 19.20 1.99 4.51
CA GLU A 284 20.36 1.08 4.50
C GLU A 284 20.47 0.22 5.77
N LYS A 285 19.98 0.73 6.91
CA LYS A 285 20.09 0.06 8.22
C LYS A 285 18.92 -0.87 8.57
N LEU A 286 17.88 -0.95 7.75
CA LEU A 286 16.61 -1.62 8.09
C LEU A 286 16.27 -2.71 7.09
N LYS A 287 16.16 -3.95 7.56
CA LYS A 287 16.07 -5.12 6.66
C LYS A 287 14.71 -5.33 5.97
N ASN A 288 13.62 -4.63 6.34
CA ASN A 288 12.25 -5.07 5.99
C ASN A 288 11.32 -3.99 5.38
N VAL A 289 11.87 -2.88 4.86
CA VAL A 289 11.07 -1.87 4.14
C VAL A 289 11.58 -1.78 2.71
N VAL A 290 10.66 -1.93 1.75
CA VAL A 290 10.96 -1.81 0.32
C VAL A 290 10.18 -0.64 -0.27
N VAL A 291 10.84 0.18 -1.07
CA VAL A 291 10.22 1.31 -1.76
C VAL A 291 9.98 0.95 -3.22
N VAL A 292 8.75 1.14 -3.69
CA VAL A 292 8.40 0.97 -5.10
C VAL A 292 7.92 2.31 -5.64
N GLY A 293 8.63 2.90 -6.60
CA GLY A 293 8.22 4.09 -7.31
C GLY A 293 7.59 3.73 -8.64
N ALA A 294 6.57 4.45 -9.08
CA ALA A 294 5.98 4.32 -10.41
C ALA A 294 5.96 5.66 -11.14
N THR A 295 6.32 5.64 -12.42
CA THR A 295 6.22 6.80 -13.31
C THR A 295 5.70 6.41 -14.69
N ASN A 296 4.99 7.33 -15.32
CA ASN A 296 4.67 7.25 -16.76
C ASN A 296 5.63 8.08 -17.61
N ARG A 297 6.45 8.93 -16.98
CA ARG A 297 7.34 9.92 -17.60
C ARG A 297 8.76 9.80 -17.03
N PRO A 298 9.49 8.73 -17.39
CA PRO A 298 10.82 8.49 -16.87
C PRO A 298 11.82 9.60 -17.20
N GLU A 299 11.63 10.33 -18.30
CA GLU A 299 12.43 11.48 -18.71
C GLU A 299 12.36 12.68 -17.75
N LEU A 300 11.31 12.73 -16.91
CA LEU A 300 11.15 13.76 -15.89
C LEU A 300 11.77 13.37 -14.54
N ILE A 301 12.17 12.12 -14.35
CA ILE A 301 12.75 11.67 -13.07
C ILE A 301 14.12 12.32 -12.85
N ASP A 302 14.35 12.79 -11.62
CA ASP A 302 15.68 13.23 -11.18
C ASP A 302 16.67 12.04 -11.20
N PRO A 303 17.77 12.09 -11.97
CA PRO A 303 18.77 11.03 -11.99
C PRO A 303 19.38 10.69 -10.62
N ALA A 304 19.28 11.59 -9.62
CA ALA A 304 19.68 11.33 -8.25
C ALA A 304 18.87 10.18 -7.62
N LEU A 305 17.59 10.00 -7.99
CA LEU A 305 16.74 8.92 -7.50
C LEU A 305 17.22 7.54 -7.99
N LEU A 306 17.84 7.48 -9.17
CA LEU A 306 18.28 6.24 -9.84
C LEU A 306 19.73 5.85 -9.49
N ARG A 307 20.34 6.49 -8.49
CA ARG A 307 21.69 6.13 -8.05
C ARG A 307 21.65 4.89 -7.16
N PRO A 308 22.73 4.07 -7.13
CA PRO A 308 22.85 2.96 -6.20
C PRO A 308 22.62 3.40 -4.74
N GLY A 309 21.95 2.53 -3.96
CA GLY A 309 21.46 2.79 -2.61
C GLY A 309 20.04 3.39 -2.55
N ARG A 310 19.39 3.61 -3.70
CA ARG A 310 18.07 4.27 -3.81
C ARG A 310 17.15 3.40 -4.65
N PHE A 311 16.80 3.83 -5.87
CA PHE A 311 16.09 2.98 -6.83
C PHE A 311 17.08 2.14 -7.64
N ASP A 312 17.58 1.09 -6.99
CA ASP A 312 18.61 0.19 -7.51
C ASP A 312 18.10 -0.76 -8.59
N ARG A 313 16.79 -0.96 -8.66
CA ARG A 313 16.15 -1.76 -9.71
C ARG A 313 15.24 -0.87 -10.52
N VAL A 314 15.52 -0.73 -11.82
CA VAL A 314 14.68 0.03 -12.74
C VAL A 314 14.03 -0.94 -13.72
N ILE A 315 12.73 -1.18 -13.57
CA ILE A 315 11.99 -2.22 -14.28
C ILE A 315 11.01 -1.57 -15.26
N MET A 316 11.15 -1.91 -16.54
CA MET A 316 10.21 -1.48 -17.57
C MET A 316 8.94 -2.33 -17.50
N THR A 317 7.78 -1.69 -17.45
CA THR A 317 6.49 -2.34 -17.71
C THR A 317 6.12 -2.10 -19.18
N PRO A 318 6.34 -3.07 -20.08
CA PRO A 318 6.01 -2.91 -21.49
C PRO A 318 4.49 -2.88 -21.72
N ALA A 319 4.08 -2.46 -22.91
CA ALA A 319 2.73 -2.71 -23.38
C ALA A 319 2.49 -4.22 -23.55
N PRO A 320 1.27 -4.72 -23.31
CA PRO A 320 0.98 -6.15 -23.39
C PRO A 320 1.11 -6.69 -24.82
N ASP A 321 1.70 -7.87 -24.96
CA ASP A 321 1.74 -8.64 -26.20
C ASP A 321 0.38 -9.31 -26.49
N GLU A 322 0.26 -10.04 -27.59
CA GLU A 322 -1.02 -10.67 -27.99
C GLU A 322 -1.53 -11.65 -26.92
N GLU A 323 -0.65 -12.46 -26.34
CA GLU A 323 -0.99 -13.44 -25.30
C GLU A 323 -1.45 -12.73 -24.02
N ALA A 324 -0.72 -11.71 -23.56
CA ALA A 324 -1.10 -10.90 -22.42
C ALA A 324 -2.43 -10.15 -22.67
N ARG A 325 -2.67 -9.61 -23.87
CA ARG A 325 -3.96 -8.97 -24.20
C ARG A 325 -5.12 -9.96 -24.12
N LEU A 326 -4.92 -11.20 -24.57
CA LEU A 326 -5.93 -12.26 -24.44
C LEU A 326 -6.26 -12.54 -22.96
N GLU A 327 -5.24 -12.64 -22.10
CA GLU A 327 -5.43 -12.82 -20.66
C GLU A 327 -6.16 -11.63 -20.02
N ILE A 328 -5.76 -10.41 -20.35
CA ILE A 328 -6.41 -9.17 -19.87
C ILE A 328 -7.88 -9.13 -20.30
N PHE A 329 -8.19 -9.53 -21.54
CA PHE A 329 -9.58 -9.65 -21.98
C PHE A 329 -10.36 -10.68 -21.16
N LYS A 330 -9.77 -11.85 -20.87
CA LYS A 330 -10.42 -12.88 -20.03
C LYS A 330 -10.72 -12.34 -18.63
N ILE A 331 -9.78 -11.65 -18.01
CA ILE A 331 -9.95 -11.05 -16.67
C ILE A 331 -11.09 -10.03 -16.68
N HIS A 332 -11.07 -9.08 -17.62
CA HIS A 332 -12.11 -8.03 -17.65
C HIS A 332 -13.47 -8.51 -18.13
N THR A 333 -13.54 -9.64 -18.84
CA THR A 333 -14.80 -10.24 -19.31
C THR A 333 -15.35 -11.32 -18.37
N GLU A 334 -14.63 -11.71 -17.32
CA GLU A 334 -15.08 -12.75 -16.37
C GLU A 334 -16.47 -12.45 -15.79
N ARG A 335 -16.75 -11.17 -15.50
CA ARG A 335 -18.05 -10.71 -14.96
C ARG A 335 -19.00 -10.15 -16.01
N ILE A 336 -18.61 -10.15 -17.29
CA ILE A 336 -19.42 -9.63 -18.40
C ILE A 336 -19.96 -10.82 -19.18
N PRO A 337 -21.27 -11.08 -19.17
CA PRO A 337 -21.82 -12.18 -19.96
C PRO A 337 -21.60 -11.92 -21.45
N LEU A 338 -20.82 -12.77 -22.11
CA LEU A 338 -20.56 -12.70 -23.54
C LEU A 338 -21.53 -13.59 -24.33
N ALA A 339 -21.90 -13.16 -25.52
CA ALA A 339 -22.60 -13.99 -26.49
C ALA A 339 -21.63 -14.93 -27.22
N GLU A 340 -22.16 -16.01 -27.81
CA GLU A 340 -21.36 -17.07 -28.46
C GLU A 340 -20.59 -16.60 -29.70
N ASP A 341 -20.97 -15.46 -30.25
CA ASP A 341 -20.33 -14.82 -31.40
C ASP A 341 -19.07 -14.02 -31.04
N VAL A 342 -18.75 -13.87 -29.74
CA VAL A 342 -17.57 -13.14 -29.27
C VAL A 342 -16.35 -14.06 -29.21
N ASN A 343 -15.30 -13.71 -29.95
CA ASN A 343 -14.01 -14.39 -29.91
C ASN A 343 -12.91 -13.47 -29.34
N LEU A 344 -12.44 -13.76 -28.12
CA LEU A 344 -11.41 -12.98 -27.44
C LEU A 344 -10.04 -13.06 -28.12
N GLU A 345 -9.71 -14.17 -28.79
CA GLU A 345 -8.46 -14.32 -29.53
C GLU A 345 -8.43 -13.40 -30.77
N GLU A 346 -9.58 -13.25 -31.44
CA GLU A 346 -9.72 -12.31 -32.55
C GLU A 346 -9.56 -10.85 -32.09
N LEU A 347 -10.10 -10.53 -30.90
CA LEU A 347 -9.97 -9.19 -30.31
C LEU A 347 -8.52 -8.90 -29.91
N ALA A 348 -7.83 -9.84 -29.28
CA ALA A 348 -6.43 -9.69 -28.89
C ALA A 348 -5.52 -9.37 -30.09
N LYS A 349 -5.80 -9.97 -31.27
CA LYS A 349 -5.09 -9.68 -32.53
C LYS A 349 -5.38 -8.29 -33.08
N LYS A 350 -6.60 -7.77 -32.90
CA LYS A 350 -7.02 -6.45 -33.41
C LYS A 350 -6.59 -5.28 -32.51
N THR A 351 -6.15 -5.55 -31.28
CA THR A 351 -5.85 -4.53 -30.26
C THR A 351 -4.36 -4.28 -30.05
N GLU A 352 -3.56 -4.36 -31.13
CA GLU A 352 -2.16 -3.95 -31.05
C GLU A 352 -2.03 -2.48 -30.58
N GLY A 353 -1.12 -2.24 -29.62
CA GLY A 353 -0.93 -0.92 -29.01
C GLY A 353 -1.92 -0.56 -27.88
N TYR A 354 -2.88 -1.43 -27.57
CA TYR A 354 -3.76 -1.25 -26.42
C TYR A 354 -3.07 -1.67 -25.12
N THR A 355 -3.27 -0.86 -24.08
CA THR A 355 -2.85 -1.16 -22.71
C THR A 355 -3.95 -1.90 -21.94
N GLY A 356 -3.65 -2.34 -20.71
CA GLY A 356 -4.67 -2.95 -19.85
C GLY A 356 -5.85 -2.01 -19.60
N ALA A 357 -5.58 -0.73 -19.36
CA ALA A 357 -6.61 0.30 -19.20
C ALA A 357 -7.44 0.52 -20.47
N ASP A 358 -6.82 0.44 -21.66
CA ASP A 358 -7.56 0.57 -22.92
C ASP A 358 -8.50 -0.63 -23.13
N ILE A 359 -8.04 -1.85 -22.82
CA ILE A 359 -8.84 -3.07 -22.92
C ILE A 359 -10.00 -3.03 -21.91
N GLU A 360 -9.74 -2.60 -20.68
CA GLU A 360 -10.79 -2.36 -19.68
C GLU A 360 -11.84 -1.36 -20.20
N ALA A 361 -11.39 -0.26 -20.82
CA ALA A 361 -12.28 0.73 -21.42
C ALA A 361 -13.11 0.15 -22.57
N VAL A 362 -12.53 -0.69 -23.43
CA VAL A 362 -13.26 -1.40 -24.49
C VAL A 362 -14.34 -2.30 -23.90
N CYS A 363 -14.03 -3.08 -22.87
CA CYS A 363 -14.98 -3.96 -22.21
C CYS A 363 -16.14 -3.16 -21.59
N LYS A 364 -15.84 -2.07 -20.88
CA LYS A 364 -16.84 -1.17 -20.29
C LYS A 364 -17.72 -0.48 -21.34
N GLU A 365 -17.12 0.06 -22.40
CA GLU A 365 -17.90 0.72 -23.47
C GLU A 365 -18.78 -0.29 -24.20
N SER A 366 -18.32 -1.52 -24.44
CA SER A 366 -19.13 -2.57 -25.06
C SER A 366 -20.35 -2.95 -24.22
N ALA A 367 -20.21 -3.01 -22.89
CA ALA A 367 -21.34 -3.23 -21.99
C ALA A 367 -22.32 -2.05 -21.99
N MET A 368 -21.82 -0.82 -22.02
CA MET A 368 -22.66 0.37 -22.13
C MET A 368 -23.39 0.45 -23.47
N LEU A 369 -22.77 0.05 -24.58
CA LEU A 369 -23.40 -0.05 -25.89
C LEU A 369 -24.52 -1.08 -25.90
N ALA A 370 -24.31 -2.24 -25.26
CA ALA A 370 -25.35 -3.25 -25.09
C ALA A 370 -26.57 -2.70 -24.34
N LEU A 371 -26.34 -1.98 -23.24
CA LEU A 371 -27.40 -1.36 -22.45
C LEU A 371 -28.11 -0.22 -23.20
N ARG A 372 -27.40 0.51 -24.06
CA ARG A 372 -27.99 1.55 -24.92
C ARG A 372 -28.88 0.95 -26.01
N GLU A 373 -28.54 -0.22 -26.55
CA GLU A 373 -29.40 -0.96 -27.49
C GLU A 373 -30.64 -1.49 -26.76
N ASN A 374 -30.46 -2.11 -25.60
CA ASN A 374 -31.55 -2.64 -24.78
C ASN A 374 -31.17 -2.67 -23.30
N LEU A 375 -31.94 -2.01 -22.43
CA LEU A 375 -31.70 -2.01 -20.98
C LEU A 375 -31.84 -3.39 -20.34
N GLU A 376 -32.58 -4.30 -20.97
CA GLU A 376 -32.74 -5.69 -20.54
C GLU A 376 -31.70 -6.63 -21.21
N ALA A 377 -30.65 -6.08 -21.84
CA ALA A 377 -29.61 -6.87 -22.47
C ALA A 377 -28.85 -7.71 -21.43
N GLY A 378 -28.99 -9.03 -21.51
CA GLY A 378 -28.29 -9.97 -20.64
C GLY A 378 -26.90 -10.38 -21.12
N LYS A 379 -26.48 -9.99 -22.35
CA LYS A 379 -25.20 -10.38 -22.95
C LYS A 379 -24.62 -9.31 -23.88
N VAL A 380 -23.29 -9.22 -23.94
CA VAL A 380 -22.54 -8.41 -24.90
C VAL A 380 -22.28 -9.22 -26.16
N LYS A 381 -22.68 -8.69 -27.33
CA LYS A 381 -22.49 -9.29 -28.65
C LYS A 381 -21.21 -8.79 -29.32
N LYS A 382 -20.77 -9.46 -30.39
CA LYS A 382 -19.61 -9.05 -31.19
C LYS A 382 -19.73 -7.60 -31.69
N GLU A 383 -20.91 -7.20 -32.15
CA GLU A 383 -21.16 -5.86 -32.71
C GLU A 383 -20.85 -4.73 -31.71
N HIS A 384 -21.17 -4.93 -30.42
CA HIS A 384 -20.88 -3.95 -29.38
C HIS A 384 -19.38 -3.78 -29.13
N LEU A 385 -18.62 -4.88 -29.18
CA LEU A 385 -17.16 -4.86 -29.02
C LEU A 385 -16.49 -4.22 -30.23
N GLU A 386 -16.95 -4.51 -31.44
CA GLU A 386 -16.44 -3.87 -32.66
C GLU A 386 -16.71 -2.37 -32.67
N GLU A 387 -17.86 -1.93 -32.18
CA GLU A 387 -18.17 -0.50 -32.05
C GLU A 387 -17.35 0.15 -30.92
N ALA A 388 -17.15 -0.54 -29.80
CA ALA A 388 -16.29 -0.08 -28.71
C ALA A 388 -14.83 0.13 -29.18
N LEU A 389 -14.30 -0.76 -30.02
CA LEU A 389 -12.96 -0.64 -30.63
C LEU A 389 -12.80 0.56 -31.57
N LYS A 390 -13.90 1.12 -32.11
CA LYS A 390 -13.84 2.37 -32.87
C LYS A 390 -13.78 3.59 -31.97
N ASN A 391 -14.38 3.49 -30.78
CA ASN A 391 -14.50 4.60 -29.83
C ASN A 391 -13.27 4.71 -28.92
N VAL A 392 -12.70 3.59 -28.50
CA VAL A 392 -11.47 3.54 -27.71
C VAL A 392 -10.28 3.44 -28.67
N LYS A 393 -9.28 4.30 -28.49
CA LYS A 393 -8.08 4.31 -29.33
C LYS A 393 -6.89 3.73 -28.54
N PRO A 394 -5.92 3.08 -29.21
CA PRO A 394 -4.71 2.60 -28.55
C PRO A 394 -3.94 3.76 -27.93
N THR A 395 -3.51 3.60 -26.68
CA THR A 395 -2.69 4.59 -25.98
C THR A 395 -1.22 4.55 -26.42
N VAL A 396 -0.74 3.39 -26.88
CA VAL A 396 0.68 3.18 -27.19
C VAL A 396 0.94 3.14 -28.69
N ASN A 397 1.97 3.85 -29.13
CA ASN A 397 2.52 3.76 -30.48
C ASN A 397 3.99 3.32 -30.46
N ASN A 398 4.54 2.99 -31.62
CA ASN A 398 5.91 2.50 -31.75
C ASN A 398 6.97 3.53 -31.30
N GLU A 399 6.76 4.82 -31.59
CA GLU A 399 7.67 5.91 -31.18
C GLU A 399 7.76 6.04 -29.65
N ILE A 400 6.62 6.01 -28.97
CA ILE A 400 6.56 6.05 -27.50
C ILE A 400 7.27 4.82 -26.92
N MET A 401 7.06 3.63 -27.48
CA MET A 401 7.74 2.41 -27.01
C MET A 401 9.25 2.46 -27.19
N GLU A 402 9.74 3.04 -28.28
CA GLU A 402 11.17 3.22 -28.52
C GLU A 402 11.78 4.15 -27.47
N SER A 403 11.11 5.26 -27.12
CA SER A 403 11.55 6.16 -26.05
C SER A 403 11.69 5.47 -24.68
N TYR A 404 10.78 4.56 -24.33
CA TYR A 404 10.86 3.79 -23.09
C TYR A 404 12.00 2.75 -23.12
N LYS A 405 12.25 2.14 -24.28
CA LYS A 405 13.38 1.22 -24.47
C LYS A 405 14.71 1.94 -24.34
N GLU A 406 14.88 3.10 -24.98
CA GLU A 406 16.09 3.93 -24.87
C GLU A 406 16.38 4.31 -23.41
N PHE A 407 15.35 4.69 -22.65
CA PHE A 407 15.50 4.96 -21.22
C PHE A 407 15.97 3.71 -20.44
N GLY A 408 15.41 2.55 -20.77
CA GLY A 408 15.80 1.26 -20.19
C GLY A 408 17.21 0.83 -20.52
N GLU A 409 17.68 1.07 -21.73
CA GLU A 409 19.07 0.79 -22.09
C GLU A 409 20.04 1.69 -21.33
N LYS A 410 19.66 2.96 -21.13
CA LYS A 410 20.48 3.93 -20.41
C LYS A 410 20.58 3.64 -18.91
N TYR A 411 19.49 3.24 -18.26
CA TYR A 411 19.44 3.09 -16.79
C TYR A 411 19.23 1.65 -16.30
N GLY A 412 18.58 0.79 -17.08
CA GLY A 412 18.33 -0.62 -16.76
C GLY A 412 19.54 -1.53 -16.98
N LYS A 413 20.39 -1.27 -17.99
CA LYS A 413 21.67 -2.01 -18.18
C LYS A 413 22.78 -1.53 -17.25
N GLN A 414 22.80 -0.26 -16.86
CA GLN A 414 23.88 0.31 -16.05
C GLN A 414 24.02 -0.28 -14.64
N ILE A 415 23.02 -1.01 -14.13
CA ILE A 415 23.09 -1.60 -12.78
C ILE A 415 23.49 -3.08 -12.82
N GLY A 416 23.16 -3.80 -13.90
CA GLY A 416 23.68 -5.17 -14.13
C GLY A 416 25.18 -5.18 -14.48
N GLU A 417 25.67 -4.16 -15.19
CA GLU A 417 27.09 -4.04 -15.55
C GLU A 417 27.95 -3.42 -14.43
N ARG A 418 27.39 -2.56 -13.56
CA ARG A 418 28.16 -1.97 -12.43
C ARG A 418 28.54 -2.98 -11.35
N ILE A 419 27.69 -3.96 -11.07
CA ILE A 419 28.02 -5.05 -10.14
C ILE A 419 29.16 -5.93 -10.70
N THR A 420 29.36 -5.95 -12.04
CA THR A 420 30.48 -6.67 -12.67
C THR A 420 31.73 -5.83 -12.88
N GLU A 421 31.65 -4.49 -12.95
CA GLU A 421 32.83 -3.62 -13.02
C GLU A 421 33.42 -3.27 -11.65
N GLU A 422 32.60 -3.05 -10.61
CA GLU A 422 33.12 -2.81 -9.25
C GLU A 422 33.71 -4.09 -8.61
N ALA A 423 33.27 -5.27 -9.05
CA ALA A 423 33.89 -6.55 -8.69
C ALA A 423 35.25 -6.82 -9.39
N LYS A 424 35.61 -6.04 -10.42
CA LYS A 424 36.91 -6.15 -11.13
C LYS A 424 37.98 -5.19 -10.58
N GLY A 425 37.63 -4.30 -9.65
CA GLY A 425 38.55 -3.36 -9.01
C GLY A 425 39.24 -3.86 -7.74
N TYR A 426 38.94 -5.10 -7.29
CA TYR A 426 39.46 -5.68 -6.05
C TYR A 426 40.09 -7.07 -6.20
N TYR A 427 40.73 -7.33 -7.35
CA TYR A 427 41.68 -8.44 -7.51
C TYR A 427 43.01 -7.97 -8.06
#